data_AF-A0A373S9J8-F1
#
_entry.id   AF-A0A373S9J8-F1
#
_cell.length_a   1.000
_cell.length_b   1.000
_cell.length_c   1.000
_cell.angle_alpha   90.00
_cell.angle_beta   90.00
_cell.angle_gamma   90.00
#
_symmetry.space_group_name_H-M   'P 1'
#
loop_
_entity.id
_entity.type
_entity.pdbx_description
1 polymer ?
#
loop_
_entity_poly.entity_id
_entity_poly.type
_entity_poly.pdbx_seq_one_letter_code
_entity_poly.pdbx_strand_id
1 'polypeptide(L)'
;MQIIDSTPAALSANLQMYLRNGDVFFDIETTGLSWRTSHLYLIGALFFDPAADAFTLRQWFLDRPTEEKEMLVSFFTFLSDVKQLVHFNGTTFDLPYLTHKALFYQMEDPLSSIASLDLYQALRPFQSILGLSSMKQKNVEQYLSFPRKDQLNGKQLISVYHDYLQTLDEKKLELLFLHNYEDVLGMGSVLELLALPALFHGDFSVQSCRFTGQTLEVSLQPEREVPVFLSRVCADGSLTAFGSRVSLSLQTHTAELKYFFPDYKNYYYLPLEDQAVHKSVGAFVDPEHRQKAKAANCYQRRTGTFLPQQKEFFTPAFREDFKSRPYYFEWSDAFLSQENLLKEYLCSELQLFFKYDSKTRK
;
A
#
# COMPACT_ATOMS: atom_id res chain seq x y z
N MET A 1 -2.27 19.14 34.19
CA MET A 1 -1.93 18.11 33.21
C MET A 1 -1.99 16.77 33.91
N GLN A 2 -2.78 15.86 33.35
CA GLN A 2 -2.90 14.49 33.81
C GLN A 2 -2.15 13.59 32.83
N ILE A 3 -1.43 12.59 33.35
CA ILE A 3 -0.83 11.53 32.55
C ILE A 3 -1.41 10.22 33.07
N ILE A 4 -2.05 9.46 32.18
CA ILE A 4 -2.66 8.18 32.51
C ILE A 4 -2.01 7.11 31.66
N ASP A 5 -1.53 6.05 32.31
CA ASP A 5 -1.02 4.86 31.65
C ASP A 5 -2.06 3.74 31.81
N SER A 6 -2.35 3.04 30.72
CA SER A 6 -3.25 1.89 30.70
C SER A 6 -2.62 0.73 29.94
N THR A 7 -2.92 -0.48 30.38
CA THR A 7 -2.50 -1.70 29.67
C THR A 7 -3.62 -2.14 28.73
N PRO A 8 -3.40 -2.18 27.42
CA PRO A 8 -4.41 -2.66 26.49
C PRO A 8 -4.67 -4.15 26.68
N ALA A 9 -5.93 -4.56 26.61
CA ALA A 9 -6.34 -5.92 26.97
C ALA A 9 -5.81 -7.02 26.02
N ALA A 10 -5.64 -6.72 24.73
CA ALA A 10 -5.08 -7.63 23.73
C ALA A 10 -4.54 -6.87 22.51
N LEU A 11 -3.37 -7.27 22.03
CA LEU A 11 -2.74 -6.72 20.82
C LEU A 11 -2.38 -7.86 19.86
N SER A 12 -2.54 -7.65 18.55
CA SER A 12 -2.14 -8.63 17.54
C SER A 12 -0.62 -8.90 17.59
N ALA A 13 -0.19 -10.08 17.14
CA ALA A 13 1.24 -10.41 17.12
C ALA A 13 2.05 -9.43 16.26
N ASN A 14 1.48 -8.97 15.14
CA ASN A 14 2.08 -7.97 14.27
C ASN A 14 2.26 -6.65 15.01
N LEU A 15 1.21 -6.12 15.64
CA LEU A 15 1.31 -4.89 16.42
C LEU A 15 2.37 -5.00 17.53
N GLN A 16 2.39 -6.12 18.27
CA GLN A 16 3.40 -6.36 19.30
C GLN A 16 4.83 -6.32 18.74
N MET A 17 5.07 -6.85 17.53
CA MET A 17 6.38 -6.80 16.88
C MET A 17 6.81 -5.36 16.58
N TYR A 18 5.94 -4.51 16.04
CA TYR A 18 6.25 -3.10 15.77
C TYR A 18 6.57 -2.36 17.08
N LEU A 19 5.73 -2.53 18.11
CA LEU A 19 5.94 -1.88 19.41
C LEU A 19 7.27 -2.32 20.06
N ARG A 20 7.59 -3.63 20.02
CA ARG A 20 8.87 -4.14 20.55
C ARG A 20 10.09 -3.69 19.74
N ASN A 21 9.90 -3.33 18.47
CA ASN A 21 10.97 -2.77 17.65
C ASN A 21 11.28 -1.30 18.02
N GLY A 22 10.49 -0.66 18.88
CA GLY A 22 10.63 0.73 19.27
C GLY A 22 9.75 1.69 18.47
N ASP A 23 8.73 1.17 17.79
CA ASP A 23 7.73 1.98 17.09
C ASP A 23 6.66 2.44 18.07
N VAL A 24 6.16 3.67 17.88
CA VAL A 24 5.12 4.26 18.73
C VAL A 24 3.95 4.70 17.87
N PHE A 25 2.76 4.24 18.23
CA PHE A 25 1.51 4.66 17.60
C PHE A 25 0.96 5.85 18.35
N PHE A 26 0.64 6.95 17.69
CA PHE A 26 0.15 8.13 18.39
C PHE A 26 -0.92 8.90 17.59
N ASP A 27 -1.71 9.67 18.33
CA ASP A 27 -2.76 10.55 17.82
C ASP A 27 -2.94 11.75 18.76
N ILE A 28 -3.33 12.91 18.22
CA ILE A 28 -3.57 14.13 19.00
C ILE A 28 -5.02 14.62 18.89
N GLU A 29 -5.50 15.20 19.98
CA GLU A 29 -6.75 15.95 19.98
C GLU A 29 -6.55 17.43 20.17
N THR A 30 -7.28 18.21 19.36
CA THR A 30 -7.19 19.67 19.36
C THR A 30 -8.57 20.30 19.35
N THR A 31 -8.69 21.53 19.85
CA THR A 31 -9.95 22.30 19.79
C THR A 31 -10.25 22.89 18.40
N GLY A 32 -9.48 22.51 17.38
CA GLY A 32 -9.64 22.97 16.00
C GLY A 32 -8.39 22.77 15.14
N LEU A 33 -8.53 22.94 13.82
CA LEU A 33 -7.52 22.53 12.85
C LEU A 33 -6.29 23.46 12.73
N SER A 34 -6.31 24.63 13.37
CA SER A 34 -5.25 25.65 13.22
C SER A 34 -4.52 25.83 14.53
N TRP A 35 -3.22 25.50 14.55
CA TRP A 35 -2.34 25.66 15.72
C TRP A 35 -2.35 27.08 16.31
N ARG A 36 -2.65 28.09 15.50
CA ARG A 36 -2.68 29.51 15.91
C ARG A 36 -3.87 29.86 16.80
N THR A 37 -4.98 29.15 16.62
CA THR A 37 -6.28 29.52 17.19
C THR A 37 -6.93 28.38 17.97
N SER A 38 -6.30 27.20 18.00
CA SER A 38 -6.74 26.06 18.79
C SER A 38 -5.70 25.65 19.83
N HIS A 39 -6.14 24.81 20.74
CA HIS A 39 -5.35 24.21 21.80
C HIS A 39 -5.26 22.71 21.57
N LEU A 40 -4.06 22.16 21.72
CA LEU A 40 -3.81 20.75 21.95
C LEU A 40 -4.32 20.42 23.35
N TYR A 41 -5.14 19.39 23.50
CA TYR A 41 -5.66 19.02 24.82
C TYR A 41 -5.45 17.55 25.19
N LEU A 42 -5.13 16.69 24.23
CA LEU A 42 -4.84 15.28 24.47
C LEU A 42 -3.78 14.81 23.47
N ILE A 43 -2.82 14.02 23.96
CA ILE A 43 -1.95 13.19 23.12
C ILE A 43 -2.08 11.77 23.65
N GLY A 44 -2.30 10.80 22.76
CA GLY A 44 -2.26 9.38 23.10
C GLY A 44 -1.07 8.72 22.42
N ALA A 45 -0.38 7.81 23.11
CA ALA A 45 0.71 7.01 22.56
C ALA A 45 0.66 5.57 23.04
N LEU A 46 0.67 4.61 22.12
CA LEU A 46 0.82 3.18 22.38
C LEU A 46 2.24 2.74 22.03
N PHE A 47 2.92 2.15 23.01
CA PHE A 47 4.32 1.73 22.94
C PHE A 47 4.56 0.48 23.79
N PHE A 48 5.73 -0.14 23.61
CA PHE A 48 6.23 -1.15 24.53
C PHE A 48 7.18 -0.48 25.53
N ASP A 49 6.89 -0.58 26.83
CA ASP A 49 7.76 -0.10 27.91
C ASP A 49 8.74 -1.22 28.32
N PRO A 50 10.04 -1.10 28.00
CA PRO A 50 11.01 -2.13 28.34
C PRO A 50 11.28 -2.23 29.84
N ALA A 51 11.05 -1.17 30.62
CA ALA A 51 11.28 -1.16 32.06
C ALA A 51 10.17 -1.92 32.81
N ALA A 52 8.93 -1.81 32.31
CA ALA A 52 7.78 -2.54 32.84
C ALA A 52 7.54 -3.91 32.18
N ASP A 53 8.26 -4.22 31.09
CA ASP A 53 8.00 -5.36 30.18
C ASP A 53 6.52 -5.46 29.78
N ALA A 54 5.92 -4.32 29.46
CA ALA A 54 4.49 -4.20 29.22
C ALA A 54 4.19 -3.33 28.00
N PHE A 55 3.08 -3.62 27.33
CA PHE A 55 2.50 -2.69 26.36
C PHE A 55 1.70 -1.64 27.13
N THR A 56 1.93 -0.37 26.80
CA THR A 56 1.36 0.76 27.52
C THR A 56 0.75 1.74 26.53
N LEU A 57 -0.49 2.13 26.77
CA LEU A 57 -1.13 3.28 26.15
C LEU A 57 -1.12 4.43 27.17
N ARG A 58 -0.31 5.44 26.90
CA ARG A 58 -0.18 6.66 27.69
C ARG A 58 -0.99 7.78 27.08
N GLN A 59 -1.75 8.50 27.89
CA GLN A 59 -2.51 9.67 27.48
C GLN A 59 -2.11 10.88 28.32
N TRP A 60 -1.60 11.92 27.67
CA TRP A 60 -1.37 13.23 28.29
C TRP A 60 -2.60 14.10 28.06
N PHE A 61 -3.24 14.59 29.11
CA PHE A 61 -4.46 15.39 29.03
C PHE A 61 -4.32 16.75 29.73
N LEU A 62 -4.83 17.81 29.08
CA LEU A 62 -4.88 19.15 29.65
C LEU A 62 -6.24 19.45 30.26
N ASP A 63 -6.35 19.27 31.57
CA ASP A 63 -7.41 19.85 32.40
C ASP A 63 -7.22 21.37 32.63
N ARG A 64 -6.04 21.91 32.30
CA ARG A 64 -5.77 23.35 32.24
C ARG A 64 -5.07 23.69 30.92
N PRO A 65 -5.73 24.40 29.99
CA PRO A 65 -5.15 24.74 28.68
C PRO A 65 -3.83 25.51 28.73
N THR A 66 -3.54 26.18 29.86
CA THR A 66 -2.28 26.91 30.08
C THR A 66 -1.05 26.01 30.15
N GLU A 67 -1.23 24.70 30.34
CA GLU A 67 -0.15 23.72 30.52
C GLU A 67 0.27 23.03 29.21
N GLU A 68 -0.07 23.62 28.06
CA GLU A 68 0.23 23.06 26.72
C GLU A 68 1.75 22.91 26.50
N LYS A 69 2.56 23.84 27.01
CA LYS A 69 4.02 23.77 26.91
C LYS A 69 4.58 22.58 27.69
N GLU A 70 4.08 22.37 28.90
CA GLU A 70 4.49 21.28 29.80
C GLU A 70 4.16 19.90 29.19
N MET A 71 3.00 19.78 28.54
CA MET A 71 2.63 18.59 27.77
C MET A 71 3.61 18.32 26.64
N LEU A 72 3.94 19.34 25.84
CA LEU A 72 4.89 19.18 24.73
C LEU A 72 6.28 18.76 25.22
N VAL A 73 6.76 19.36 26.32
CA VAL A 73 8.05 18.99 26.93
C VAL A 73 8.02 17.51 27.36
N SER A 74 6.94 17.09 28.03
CA SER A 74 6.79 15.70 28.48
C SER A 74 6.74 14.72 27.31
N PHE A 75 5.95 15.02 26.28
CA PHE A 75 5.83 14.18 25.09
C PHE A 75 7.14 14.11 24.31
N PHE A 76 7.80 15.23 24.05
CA PHE A 76 9.08 15.24 23.32
C PHE A 76 10.22 14.56 24.06
N THR A 77 10.22 14.64 25.40
CA THR A 77 11.15 13.85 26.22
C THR A 77 10.88 12.36 26.07
N PHE A 78 9.61 11.95 26.05
CA PHE A 78 9.24 10.56 25.81
C PHE A 78 9.67 10.04 24.42
N LEU A 79 9.75 10.92 23.42
CA LEU A 79 10.15 10.53 22.06
C LEU A 79 11.65 10.24 21.88
N SER A 80 12.51 10.46 22.88
CA SER A 80 13.97 10.36 22.74
C SER A 80 14.48 9.01 22.23
N ASP A 81 13.80 7.92 22.59
CA ASP A 81 14.19 6.54 22.25
C ASP A 81 13.28 5.91 21.19
N VAL A 82 12.39 6.70 20.58
CA VAL A 82 11.43 6.23 19.58
C VAL A 82 12.13 6.10 18.23
N LYS A 83 12.03 4.91 17.62
CA LYS A 83 12.61 4.66 16.30
C LYS A 83 11.72 5.16 15.17
N GLN A 84 10.42 4.92 15.29
CA GLN A 84 9.44 5.30 14.29
C GLN A 84 8.12 5.73 14.95
N LEU A 85 7.55 6.83 14.47
CA LEU A 85 6.19 7.25 14.76
C LEU A 85 5.23 6.68 13.73
N VAL A 86 4.25 5.93 14.18
CA VAL A 86 3.14 5.41 13.39
C VAL A 86 1.89 6.23 13.70
N HIS A 87 1.22 6.74 12.68
CA HIS A 87 0.04 7.58 12.83
C HIS A 87 -0.91 7.43 11.64
N PHE A 88 -2.12 7.96 11.77
CA PHE A 88 -3.10 7.94 10.70
C PHE A 88 -3.33 9.35 10.16
N ASN A 89 -2.78 9.65 8.98
CA ASN A 89 -2.89 10.96 8.33
C ASN A 89 -2.21 12.13 9.10
N GLY A 90 -1.36 11.82 10.08
CA GLY A 90 -0.66 12.81 10.90
C GLY A 90 0.44 13.57 10.18
N THR A 91 0.90 13.11 9.01
CA THR A 91 1.80 13.90 8.15
C THR A 91 1.14 15.21 7.73
N THR A 92 -0.18 15.20 7.54
CA THR A 92 -0.93 16.36 7.06
C THR A 92 -1.47 17.24 8.20
N PHE A 93 -1.51 16.71 9.43
CA PHE A 93 -2.14 17.39 10.56
C PHE A 93 -1.28 17.34 11.83
N ASP A 94 -1.19 16.19 12.48
CA ASP A 94 -0.59 16.02 13.81
C ASP A 94 0.85 16.52 13.88
N LEU A 95 1.72 16.04 12.98
CA LEU A 95 3.14 16.39 12.97
C LEU A 95 3.35 17.89 12.68
N PRO A 96 2.75 18.50 11.62
CA PRO A 96 2.82 19.94 11.43
C PRO A 96 2.26 20.75 12.62
N TYR A 97 1.17 20.29 13.24
CA TYR A 97 0.56 20.98 14.38
C TYR A 97 1.53 21.06 15.56
N LEU A 98 2.11 19.92 15.95
CA LEU A 98 3.07 19.82 17.04
C LEU A 98 4.37 20.59 16.73
N THR A 99 4.87 20.50 15.49
CA THR A 99 6.05 21.25 15.04
C THR A 99 5.84 22.76 15.19
N HIS A 100 4.68 23.27 14.78
CA HIS A 100 4.36 24.69 14.91
C HIS A 100 4.19 25.13 16.37
N LYS A 101 3.62 24.28 17.22
CA LYS A 101 3.53 24.55 18.67
C LYS A 101 4.91 24.56 19.33
N ALA A 102 5.79 23.63 18.96
CA ALA A 102 7.19 23.60 19.41
C ALA A 102 7.90 24.92 19.07
N LEU A 103 7.80 25.36 17.82
CA LEU A 103 8.35 26.64 17.36
C LEU A 103 7.76 27.83 18.12
N PHE A 104 6.44 27.85 18.34
CA PHE A 104 5.76 28.91 19.10
C PHE A 104 6.28 29.01 20.54
N TYR A 105 6.51 27.87 21.20
CA TYR A 105 7.05 27.80 22.56
C TYR A 105 8.58 27.88 22.64
N GLN A 106 9.26 28.07 21.51
CA GLN A 106 10.72 28.12 21.38
C GLN A 106 11.40 26.85 21.88
N MET A 107 10.85 25.70 21.50
CA MET A 107 11.35 24.36 21.81
C MET A 107 12.04 23.76 20.59
N GLU A 108 12.98 22.86 20.83
CA GLU A 108 13.51 21.99 19.79
C GLU A 108 12.43 21.01 19.32
N ASP A 109 12.35 20.77 18.01
CA ASP A 109 11.40 19.84 17.41
C ASP A 109 12.08 18.49 17.12
N PRO A 110 11.84 17.44 17.94
CA PRO A 110 12.41 16.13 17.69
C PRO A 110 11.74 15.40 16.52
N LEU A 111 10.51 15.77 16.13
CA LEU A 111 9.68 15.01 15.21
C LEU A 111 10.33 14.87 13.83
N SER A 112 11.02 15.93 13.38
CA SER A 112 11.74 15.95 12.11
C SER A 112 12.87 14.92 11.99
N SER A 113 13.38 14.41 13.12
CA SER A 113 14.49 13.46 13.17
C SER A 113 14.04 11.99 13.33
N ILE A 114 12.77 11.76 13.65
CA ILE A 114 12.22 10.42 13.90
C ILE A 114 11.63 9.88 12.60
N ALA A 115 11.83 8.58 12.32
CA ALA A 115 11.19 7.96 11.16
C ALA A 115 9.66 8.01 11.31
N SER A 116 8.93 8.12 10.22
CA SER A 116 7.46 8.27 10.26
C SER A 116 6.79 7.33 9.28
N LEU A 117 5.75 6.63 9.74
CA LEU A 117 4.88 5.78 8.96
C LEU A 117 3.43 6.30 9.05
N ASP A 118 2.97 6.89 7.95
CA ASP A 118 1.58 7.34 7.82
C ASP A 118 0.72 6.23 7.21
N LEU A 119 -0.11 5.59 8.04
CA LEU A 119 -0.97 4.49 7.62
C LEU A 119 -1.98 4.91 6.57
N TYR A 120 -2.48 6.16 6.63
CA TYR A 120 -3.39 6.66 5.63
C TYR A 120 -2.72 6.76 4.27
N GLN A 121 -1.51 7.33 4.19
CA GLN A 121 -0.79 7.44 2.91
C GLN A 121 -0.39 6.08 2.35
N ALA A 122 0.07 5.16 3.20
CA ALA A 122 0.44 3.81 2.82
C ALA A 122 -0.75 3.02 2.24
N LEU A 123 -1.95 3.20 2.81
CA LEU A 123 -3.13 2.42 2.46
C LEU A 123 -4.09 3.11 1.49
N ARG A 124 -4.04 4.44 1.34
CA ARG A 124 -4.91 5.21 0.44
C ARG A 124 -4.96 4.66 -0.98
N PRO A 125 -3.85 4.23 -1.60
CA PRO A 125 -3.89 3.66 -2.94
C PRO A 125 -4.74 2.37 -3.05
N PHE A 126 -4.94 1.65 -1.94
CA PHE A 126 -5.71 0.40 -1.88
C PHE A 126 -7.20 0.62 -1.62
N GLN A 127 -7.68 1.87 -1.54
CA GLN A 127 -9.08 2.18 -1.29
C GLN A 127 -10.03 1.45 -2.25
N SER A 128 -9.72 1.46 -3.55
CA SER A 128 -10.58 0.88 -4.59
C SER A 128 -10.64 -0.64 -4.46
N ILE A 129 -9.49 -1.32 -4.28
CA ILE A 129 -9.43 -2.78 -4.17
C ILE A 129 -10.10 -3.28 -2.89
N LEU A 130 -10.07 -2.49 -1.82
CA LEU A 130 -10.81 -2.73 -0.58
C LEU A 130 -12.31 -2.46 -0.71
N GLY A 131 -12.77 -1.81 -1.78
CA GLY A 131 -14.18 -1.46 -1.97
C GLY A 131 -14.67 -0.37 -1.03
N LEU A 132 -13.76 0.43 -0.46
CA LEU A 132 -14.10 1.46 0.52
C LEU A 132 -14.48 2.78 -0.16
N SER A 133 -15.60 3.38 0.25
CA SER A 133 -16.01 4.71 -0.20
C SER A 133 -15.18 5.84 0.42
N SER A 134 -14.58 5.59 1.59
CA SER A 134 -13.78 6.56 2.35
C SER A 134 -12.71 5.85 3.18
N MET A 135 -11.51 6.43 3.19
CA MET A 135 -10.35 5.97 3.97
C MET A 135 -10.21 6.74 5.28
N LYS A 136 -11.31 7.20 5.89
CA LYS A 136 -11.26 7.65 7.30
C LYS A 136 -10.96 6.44 8.18
N GLN A 137 -10.16 6.61 9.22
CA GLN A 137 -9.75 5.53 10.12
C GLN A 137 -10.94 4.68 10.61
N LYS A 138 -11.97 5.32 11.17
CA LYS A 138 -13.21 4.64 11.62
C LYS A 138 -13.87 3.77 10.54
N ASN A 139 -13.81 4.17 9.27
CA ASN A 139 -14.38 3.38 8.18
C ASN A 139 -13.53 2.14 7.88
N VAL A 140 -12.20 2.27 7.93
CA VAL A 140 -11.25 1.16 7.70
C VAL A 140 -11.35 0.16 8.85
N GLU A 141 -11.39 0.65 10.09
CA GLU A 141 -11.61 -0.15 11.29
C GLU A 141 -12.96 -0.88 11.28
N GLN A 142 -14.05 -0.21 10.90
CA GLN A 142 -15.35 -0.85 10.75
C GLN A 142 -15.30 -1.98 9.72
N TYR A 143 -14.61 -1.76 8.60
CA TYR A 143 -14.38 -2.80 7.58
C TYR A 143 -13.59 -3.99 8.13
N LEU A 144 -12.65 -3.73 9.06
CA LEU A 144 -11.89 -4.74 9.80
C LEU A 144 -12.61 -5.28 11.05
N SER A 145 -13.86 -4.88 11.29
CA SER A 145 -14.64 -5.27 12.47
C SER A 145 -13.99 -4.91 13.82
N PHE A 146 -13.24 -3.81 13.88
CA PHE A 146 -12.68 -3.30 15.13
C PHE A 146 -13.80 -2.80 16.07
N PRO A 147 -13.85 -3.26 17.35
CA PRO A 147 -14.98 -3.02 18.24
C PRO A 147 -14.86 -1.66 18.95
N ARG A 148 -15.32 -0.59 18.31
CA ARG A 148 -15.44 0.73 18.95
C ARG A 148 -16.61 0.83 19.91
N LYS A 149 -16.38 1.47 21.06
CA LYS A 149 -17.40 1.96 21.99
C LYS A 149 -17.63 3.46 21.83
N ASP A 150 -16.62 4.20 21.36
CA ASP A 150 -16.75 5.62 21.09
C ASP A 150 -17.76 5.89 19.96
N GLN A 151 -18.66 6.83 20.25
CA GLN A 151 -19.74 7.24 19.34
C GLN A 151 -19.59 8.68 18.87
N LEU A 152 -18.59 9.40 19.39
CA LEU A 152 -18.38 10.81 19.08
C LEU A 152 -17.40 10.98 17.92
N ASN A 153 -17.49 12.11 17.25
CA ASN A 153 -16.46 12.55 16.32
C ASN A 153 -15.66 13.72 16.93
N GLY A 154 -14.46 13.97 16.40
CA GLY A 154 -13.59 15.05 16.88
C GLY A 154 -14.29 16.41 17.00
N LYS A 155 -15.21 16.75 16.09
CA LYS A 155 -15.97 18.01 16.18
C LYS A 155 -16.87 18.08 17.41
N GLN A 156 -17.50 16.97 17.80
CA GLN A 156 -18.32 16.90 19.01
C GLN A 156 -17.46 16.93 20.29
N LEU A 157 -16.26 16.36 20.24
CA LEU A 157 -15.36 16.34 21.40
C LEU A 157 -14.86 17.72 21.79
N ILE A 158 -14.76 18.65 20.85
CA ILE A 158 -14.44 20.06 21.16
C ILE A 158 -15.45 20.62 22.18
N SER A 159 -16.76 20.42 21.97
CA SER A 159 -17.77 20.86 22.94
C SER A 159 -17.68 20.08 24.26
N VAL A 160 -17.44 18.77 24.20
CA VAL A 160 -17.30 17.94 25.41
C VAL A 160 -16.11 18.40 26.27
N TYR A 161 -14.99 18.76 25.64
CA TYR A 161 -13.82 19.29 26.30
C TYR A 161 -14.10 20.63 26.97
N HIS A 162 -14.72 21.57 26.25
CA HIS A 162 -15.09 22.86 26.84
C HIS A 162 -16.06 22.73 28.01
N ASP A 163 -17.06 21.85 27.90
CA ASP A 163 -17.98 21.60 28.99
C ASP A 163 -17.27 20.93 30.19
N TYR A 164 -16.36 19.99 29.93
CA TYR A 164 -15.54 19.38 30.99
C TYR A 164 -14.74 20.43 31.76
N LEU A 165 -14.09 21.38 31.09
CA LEU A 165 -13.33 22.44 31.75
C LEU A 165 -14.20 23.32 32.68
N GLN A 166 -15.50 23.42 32.41
CA GLN A 166 -16.43 24.20 33.23
C GLN A 166 -17.04 23.37 34.36
N THR A 167 -17.37 22.11 34.10
CA THR A 167 -18.17 21.28 35.03
C THR A 167 -17.34 20.28 35.82
N LEU A 168 -16.12 19.96 35.36
CA LEU A 168 -15.29 18.86 35.87
C LEU A 168 -16.04 17.52 35.93
N ASP A 169 -16.90 17.28 34.94
CA ASP A 169 -17.77 16.11 34.89
C ASP A 169 -16.98 14.89 34.42
N GLU A 170 -16.80 13.92 35.31
CA GLU A 170 -16.02 12.70 35.05
C GLU A 170 -16.54 11.92 33.84
N LYS A 171 -17.84 11.95 33.54
CA LYS A 171 -18.37 11.26 32.36
C LYS A 171 -17.89 11.89 31.05
N LYS A 172 -17.69 13.21 31.03
CA LYS A 172 -17.12 13.90 29.86
C LYS A 172 -15.64 13.57 29.70
N LEU A 173 -14.92 13.47 30.83
CA LEU A 173 -13.53 13.06 30.85
C LEU A 173 -13.35 11.64 30.28
N GLU A 174 -14.20 10.70 30.72
CA GLU A 174 -14.22 9.32 30.20
C GLU A 174 -14.44 9.29 28.68
N LEU A 175 -15.35 10.12 28.15
CA LEU A 175 -15.60 10.21 26.71
C LEU A 175 -14.38 10.72 25.92
N LEU A 176 -13.66 11.71 26.46
CA LEU A 176 -12.46 12.28 25.83
C LEU A 176 -11.31 11.26 25.79
N PHE A 177 -11.04 10.60 26.92
CA PHE A 177 -10.01 9.55 26.99
C PHE A 177 -10.38 8.35 26.13
N LEU A 178 -11.64 7.91 26.13
CA LEU A 178 -12.10 6.78 25.35
C LEU A 178 -11.91 6.99 23.84
N HIS A 179 -12.21 8.19 23.34
CA HIS A 179 -12.06 8.48 21.91
C HIS A 179 -10.62 8.31 21.44
N ASN A 180 -9.69 9.03 22.08
CA ASN A 180 -8.28 8.96 21.72
C ASN A 180 -7.65 7.59 22.02
N TYR A 181 -8.10 6.91 23.09
CA TYR A 181 -7.68 5.53 23.36
C TYR A 181 -8.04 4.61 22.19
N GLU A 182 -9.27 4.70 21.67
CA GLU A 182 -9.71 3.88 20.53
C GLU A 182 -9.12 4.33 19.20
N ASP A 183 -8.82 5.62 19.01
CA ASP A 183 -8.09 6.12 17.82
C ASP A 183 -6.64 5.60 17.81
N VAL A 184 -5.93 5.63 18.94
CA VAL A 184 -4.57 5.08 19.02
C VAL A 184 -4.58 3.55 18.87
N LEU A 185 -5.44 2.85 19.62
CA LEU A 185 -5.49 1.39 19.58
C LEU A 185 -5.99 0.86 18.23
N GLY A 186 -6.96 1.55 17.62
CA GLY A 186 -7.58 1.17 16.37
C GLY A 186 -6.63 1.19 15.18
N MET A 187 -5.59 2.04 15.19
CA MET A 187 -4.49 1.98 14.22
C MET A 187 -3.80 0.62 14.18
N GLY A 188 -3.77 -0.11 15.30
CA GLY A 188 -3.28 -1.47 15.37
C GLY A 188 -4.02 -2.44 14.44
N SER A 189 -5.34 -2.28 14.32
CA SER A 189 -6.12 -3.06 13.35
C SER A 189 -5.83 -2.64 11.90
N VAL A 190 -5.71 -1.33 11.66
CA VAL A 190 -5.40 -0.76 10.35
C VAL A 190 -4.02 -1.20 9.85
N LEU A 191 -3.06 -1.33 10.76
CA LEU A 191 -1.69 -1.81 10.49
C LEU A 191 -1.68 -3.16 9.77
N GLU A 192 -2.62 -4.05 10.07
CA GLU A 192 -2.73 -5.38 9.45
C GLU A 192 -2.89 -5.28 7.92
N LEU A 193 -3.49 -4.19 7.43
CA LEU A 193 -3.65 -3.95 5.99
C LEU A 193 -2.32 -3.60 5.29
N LEU A 194 -1.22 -3.38 6.01
CA LEU A 194 0.11 -3.29 5.39
C LEU A 194 0.57 -4.61 4.74
N ALA A 195 -0.14 -5.72 4.96
CA ALA A 195 0.00 -6.92 4.16
C ALA A 195 -0.29 -6.68 2.66
N LEU A 196 -1.12 -5.69 2.31
CA LEU A 196 -1.44 -5.36 0.92
C LEU A 196 -0.24 -4.76 0.17
N PRO A 197 0.35 -3.61 0.58
CA PRO A 197 1.53 -3.10 -0.09
C PRO A 197 2.69 -4.11 -0.12
N ALA A 198 2.88 -4.90 0.94
CA ALA A 198 3.86 -5.99 0.95
C ALA A 198 3.60 -7.01 -0.18
N LEU A 199 2.38 -7.55 -0.26
CA LEU A 199 1.98 -8.50 -1.31
C LEU A 199 2.19 -7.92 -2.71
N PHE A 200 1.71 -6.71 -2.97
CA PHE A 200 1.79 -6.10 -4.29
C PHE A 200 3.23 -5.69 -4.66
N HIS A 201 4.14 -5.53 -3.71
CA HIS A 201 5.56 -5.25 -3.94
C HIS A 201 6.46 -6.49 -4.02
N GLY A 202 5.90 -7.71 -3.89
CA GLY A 202 6.65 -8.94 -4.11
C GLY A 202 6.96 -9.76 -2.87
N ASP A 203 6.39 -9.41 -1.71
CA ASP A 203 6.59 -10.14 -0.43
C ASP A 203 5.71 -11.39 -0.41
N PHE A 204 6.00 -12.31 -1.34
CA PHE A 204 5.36 -13.60 -1.49
C PHE A 204 6.34 -14.64 -2.06
N SER A 205 5.97 -15.91 -1.86
CA SER A 205 6.57 -17.06 -2.51
C SER A 205 5.56 -17.71 -3.47
N VAL A 206 6.06 -18.25 -4.59
CA VAL A 206 5.22 -19.01 -5.54
C VAL A 206 5.13 -20.44 -5.04
N GLN A 207 3.91 -20.91 -4.75
CA GLN A 207 3.65 -22.27 -4.26
C GLN A 207 3.37 -23.25 -5.38
N SER A 208 2.60 -22.80 -6.38
CA SER A 208 2.34 -23.59 -7.58
C SER A 208 2.01 -22.70 -8.76
N CYS A 209 2.31 -23.19 -9.95
CA CYS A 209 2.00 -22.55 -11.21
C CYS A 209 1.59 -23.64 -12.20
N ARG A 210 0.38 -23.56 -12.74
CA ARG A 210 -0.18 -24.59 -13.62
C ARG A 210 -0.86 -23.93 -14.81
N PHE A 211 -0.53 -24.42 -16.00
CA PHE A 211 -1.23 -24.05 -17.22
C PHE A 211 -2.36 -25.05 -17.52
N THR A 212 -3.56 -24.55 -17.79
CA THR A 212 -4.75 -25.36 -18.07
C THR A 212 -5.06 -25.48 -19.57
N GLY A 213 -4.29 -24.81 -20.43
CA GLY A 213 -4.57 -24.64 -21.85
C GLY A 213 -5.25 -23.31 -22.18
N GLN A 214 -5.94 -22.70 -21.22
CA GLN A 214 -6.62 -21.40 -21.38
C GLN A 214 -6.14 -20.38 -20.36
N THR A 215 -5.79 -20.83 -19.15
CA THR A 215 -5.38 -19.97 -18.04
C THR A 215 -4.07 -20.44 -17.44
N LEU A 216 -3.28 -19.49 -16.95
CA LEU A 216 -2.19 -19.74 -16.02
C LEU A 216 -2.72 -19.55 -14.59
N GLU A 217 -2.86 -20.65 -13.86
CA GLU A 217 -3.29 -20.67 -12.47
C GLU A 217 -2.08 -20.67 -11.55
N VAL A 218 -2.00 -19.69 -10.66
CA VAL A 218 -0.87 -19.47 -9.78
C VAL A 218 -1.36 -19.39 -8.34
N SER A 219 -0.74 -20.16 -7.45
CA SER A 219 -0.93 -20.05 -6.01
C SER A 219 0.31 -19.40 -5.42
N LEU A 220 0.12 -18.33 -4.67
CA LEU A 220 1.17 -17.63 -3.93
C LEU A 220 0.89 -17.75 -2.43
N GLN A 221 1.97 -17.78 -1.65
CA GLN A 221 1.93 -17.62 -0.20
C GLN A 221 2.55 -16.26 0.16
N PRO A 222 1.76 -15.31 0.68
CA PRO A 222 2.28 -14.03 1.10
C PRO A 222 3.11 -14.18 2.38
N GLU A 223 4.09 -13.31 2.59
CA GLU A 223 4.89 -13.29 3.82
C GLU A 223 4.08 -12.78 5.02
N ARG A 224 3.07 -11.94 4.76
CA ARG A 224 2.11 -11.44 5.74
C ARG A 224 0.72 -11.93 5.38
N GLU A 225 -0.02 -12.45 6.35
CA GLU A 225 -1.39 -12.88 6.10
C GLU A 225 -2.25 -11.70 5.66
N VAL A 226 -3.06 -11.92 4.62
CA VAL A 226 -4.00 -10.91 4.14
C VAL A 226 -5.22 -10.94 5.06
N PRO A 227 -5.48 -9.88 5.85
CA PRO A 227 -6.46 -9.91 6.92
C PRO A 227 -7.92 -9.91 6.42
N VAL A 228 -8.12 -9.63 5.14
CA VAL A 228 -9.45 -9.48 4.51
C VAL A 228 -9.52 -10.25 3.20
N PHE A 229 -10.69 -10.78 2.88
CA PHE A 229 -10.90 -11.44 1.60
C PHE A 229 -10.96 -10.40 0.48
N LEU A 230 -9.98 -10.47 -0.42
CA LEU A 230 -9.95 -9.68 -1.65
C LEU A 230 -10.38 -10.56 -2.82
N SER A 231 -11.21 -10.00 -3.70
CA SER A 231 -11.54 -10.60 -4.98
C SER A 231 -11.60 -9.52 -6.05
N ARG A 232 -10.87 -9.74 -7.15
CA ARG A 232 -10.87 -8.86 -8.32
C ARG A 232 -10.89 -9.70 -9.59
N VAL A 233 -11.67 -9.24 -10.55
CA VAL A 233 -11.73 -9.83 -11.90
C VAL A 233 -11.54 -8.69 -12.88
N CYS A 234 -10.63 -8.87 -13.83
CA CYS A 234 -10.40 -7.98 -14.97
C CYS A 234 -10.47 -8.80 -16.27
N ALA A 235 -10.32 -8.14 -17.42
CA ALA A 235 -10.34 -8.81 -18.72
C ALA A 235 -9.25 -9.89 -18.85
N ASP A 236 -8.09 -9.63 -18.24
CA ASP A 236 -6.88 -10.45 -18.41
C ASP A 236 -6.71 -11.48 -17.28
N GLY A 237 -7.64 -11.57 -16.32
CA GLY A 237 -7.53 -12.52 -15.22
C GLY A 237 -8.40 -12.27 -13.99
N SER A 238 -8.14 -13.05 -12.94
CA SER A 238 -8.74 -12.88 -11.63
C SER A 238 -7.73 -13.06 -10.50
N LEU A 239 -7.96 -12.37 -9.38
CA LEU A 239 -7.15 -12.39 -8.17
C LEU A 239 -8.08 -12.64 -6.99
N THR A 240 -7.75 -13.63 -6.15
CA THR A 240 -8.32 -13.78 -4.81
C THR A 240 -7.22 -13.85 -3.77
N ALA A 241 -7.40 -13.22 -2.61
CA ALA A 241 -6.39 -13.22 -1.55
C ALA A 241 -7.08 -13.25 -0.17
N PHE A 242 -6.67 -14.18 0.68
CA PHE A 242 -7.11 -14.24 2.08
C PHE A 242 -6.17 -15.11 2.92
N GLY A 243 -5.83 -14.63 4.12
CA GLY A 243 -4.89 -15.31 5.01
C GLY A 243 -3.56 -15.57 4.32
N SER A 244 -3.09 -16.81 4.39
CA SER A 244 -1.83 -17.27 3.81
C SER A 244 -1.92 -17.73 2.35
N ARG A 245 -3.02 -17.44 1.65
CA ARG A 245 -3.21 -17.87 0.25
C ARG A 245 -3.64 -16.73 -0.66
N VAL A 246 -2.92 -16.60 -1.76
CA VAL A 246 -3.28 -15.75 -2.89
C VAL A 246 -3.40 -16.62 -4.13
N SER A 247 -4.52 -16.54 -4.84
CA SER A 247 -4.74 -17.26 -6.10
C SER A 247 -4.88 -16.25 -7.23
N LEU A 248 -4.06 -16.42 -8.26
CA LEU A 248 -4.03 -15.59 -9.46
C LEU A 248 -4.34 -16.47 -10.65
N SER A 249 -5.25 -16.04 -11.52
CA SER A 249 -5.57 -16.69 -12.77
C SER A 249 -5.35 -15.68 -13.89
N LEU A 250 -4.42 -15.97 -14.80
CA LEU A 250 -4.13 -15.11 -15.95
C LEU A 250 -4.68 -15.75 -17.22
N GLN A 251 -5.44 -14.97 -18.00
CA GLN A 251 -5.99 -15.43 -19.27
C GLN A 251 -4.88 -15.50 -20.32
N THR A 252 -4.89 -16.54 -21.13
CA THR A 252 -4.00 -16.64 -22.29
C THR A 252 -4.69 -16.16 -23.56
N HIS A 253 -3.89 -15.65 -24.48
CA HIS A 253 -4.35 -15.14 -25.77
C HIS A 253 -3.84 -16.06 -26.86
N THR A 254 -4.75 -16.83 -27.47
CA THR A 254 -4.42 -17.59 -28.69
C THR A 254 -4.65 -16.69 -29.90
N ALA A 255 -3.56 -16.29 -30.54
CA ALA A 255 -3.58 -15.30 -31.62
C ALA A 255 -2.40 -15.52 -32.58
N GLU A 256 -2.39 -14.79 -33.69
CA GLU A 256 -1.20 -14.60 -34.52
C GLU A 256 -0.58 -13.24 -34.19
N LEU A 257 0.63 -13.25 -33.61
CA LEU A 257 1.34 -12.03 -33.19
C LEU A 257 2.63 -11.85 -33.96
N LYS A 258 3.18 -10.63 -33.94
CA LYS A 258 4.41 -10.26 -34.64
C LYS A 258 5.57 -10.16 -33.66
N TYR A 259 6.68 -10.81 -33.99
CA TYR A 259 7.98 -10.55 -33.37
C TYR A 259 8.77 -9.57 -34.22
N PHE A 260 9.03 -8.38 -33.70
CA PHE A 260 9.78 -7.33 -34.39
C PHE A 260 11.27 -7.46 -34.08
N PHE A 261 12.10 -7.64 -35.10
CA PHE A 261 13.54 -7.78 -34.93
C PHE A 261 14.19 -6.42 -34.58
N PRO A 262 14.96 -6.33 -33.48
CA PRO A 262 15.64 -5.09 -33.10
C PRO A 262 16.65 -4.62 -34.17
N ASP A 263 17.35 -5.56 -34.80
CA ASP A 263 18.36 -5.29 -35.83
C ASP A 263 17.75 -5.22 -37.25
N TYR A 264 16.72 -4.39 -37.42
CA TYR A 264 15.98 -4.29 -38.69
C TYR A 264 16.86 -3.90 -39.89
N LYS A 265 18.02 -3.25 -39.65
CA LYS A 265 18.92 -2.80 -40.71
C LYS A 265 19.54 -3.97 -41.48
N ASN A 266 19.56 -5.17 -40.90
CA ASN A 266 20.08 -6.38 -41.50
C ASN A 266 19.01 -7.29 -42.13
N TYR A 267 17.82 -6.75 -42.35
CA TYR A 267 16.70 -7.47 -42.95
C TYR A 267 16.18 -6.79 -44.20
N TYR A 268 15.63 -7.61 -45.09
CA TYR A 268 14.69 -7.19 -46.13
C TYR A 268 13.27 -7.54 -45.67
N TYR A 269 12.29 -6.73 -46.03
CA TYR A 269 10.88 -7.06 -45.89
C TYR A 269 10.33 -7.47 -47.25
N LEU A 270 9.56 -8.56 -47.26
CA LEU A 270 8.93 -9.11 -48.44
C LEU A 270 7.43 -8.78 -48.40
N PRO A 271 6.93 -7.86 -49.26
CA PRO A 271 5.54 -7.40 -49.18
C PRO A 271 4.50 -8.45 -49.53
N LEU A 272 4.83 -9.43 -50.37
CA LEU A 272 3.90 -10.48 -50.78
C LEU A 272 3.69 -11.51 -49.66
N GLU A 273 4.77 -11.88 -48.98
CA GLU A 273 4.78 -12.84 -47.87
C GLU A 273 4.52 -12.18 -46.50
N ASP A 274 4.48 -10.85 -46.46
CA ASP A 274 4.28 -10.04 -45.25
C ASP A 274 5.19 -10.42 -44.07
N GLN A 275 6.49 -10.58 -44.35
CA GLN A 275 7.49 -10.95 -43.37
C GLN A 275 8.87 -10.39 -43.67
N ALA A 276 9.71 -10.34 -42.64
CA ALA A 276 11.11 -9.97 -42.74
C ALA A 276 12.02 -11.18 -42.82
N VAL A 277 13.04 -11.08 -43.70
CA VAL A 277 14.09 -12.08 -43.89
C VAL A 277 15.46 -11.43 -43.75
N HIS A 278 16.38 -12.08 -43.05
CA HIS A 278 17.74 -11.57 -42.90
C HIS A 278 18.42 -11.47 -44.27
N LYS A 279 19.30 -10.49 -44.47
CA LYS A 279 19.98 -10.22 -45.75
C LYS A 279 20.68 -11.44 -46.34
N SER A 280 21.22 -12.34 -45.51
CA SER A 280 21.86 -13.57 -45.99
C SER A 280 20.92 -14.49 -46.77
N VAL A 281 19.63 -14.49 -46.44
CA VAL A 281 18.59 -15.27 -47.13
C VAL A 281 17.88 -14.40 -48.17
N GLY A 282 17.53 -13.18 -47.79
CA GLY A 282 16.85 -12.24 -48.68
C GLY A 282 17.68 -11.82 -49.90
N ALA A 283 19.00 -12.00 -49.89
CA ALA A 283 19.90 -11.76 -51.03
C ALA A 283 19.48 -12.52 -52.29
N PHE A 284 18.89 -13.72 -52.13
CA PHE A 284 18.45 -14.58 -53.23
C PHE A 284 17.04 -14.26 -53.76
N VAL A 285 16.32 -13.35 -53.11
CA VAL A 285 15.00 -12.88 -53.56
C VAL A 285 15.18 -11.75 -54.58
N ASP A 286 14.36 -11.74 -55.63
CA ASP A 286 14.38 -10.70 -56.66
C ASP A 286 14.27 -9.29 -56.03
N PRO A 287 15.14 -8.33 -56.40
CA PRO A 287 15.03 -6.93 -55.97
C PRO A 287 13.64 -6.31 -56.09
N GLU A 288 12.82 -6.69 -57.07
CA GLU A 288 11.45 -6.16 -57.25
C GLU A 288 10.46 -6.66 -56.18
N HIS A 289 10.77 -7.81 -55.55
CA HIS A 289 9.92 -8.45 -54.55
C HIS A 289 10.41 -8.23 -53.10
N ARG A 290 11.45 -7.42 -52.90
CA ARG A 290 12.00 -7.12 -51.57
C ARG A 290 12.22 -5.62 -51.38
N GLN A 291 11.97 -5.14 -50.17
CA GLN A 291 12.32 -3.77 -49.77
C GLN A 291 13.23 -3.79 -48.53
N LYS A 292 14.03 -2.72 -48.34
CA LYS A 292 14.79 -2.57 -47.09
C LYS A 292 13.82 -2.53 -45.91
N ALA A 293 14.06 -3.35 -44.89
CA ALA A 293 13.21 -3.36 -43.72
C ALA A 293 13.33 -2.04 -42.93
N LYS A 294 12.22 -1.62 -42.35
CA LYS A 294 12.07 -0.54 -41.37
C LYS A 294 11.69 -1.18 -40.04
N ALA A 295 11.93 -0.50 -38.92
CA ALA A 295 11.57 -1.04 -37.61
C ALA A 295 10.09 -1.51 -37.53
N ALA A 296 9.16 -0.79 -38.18
CA ALA A 296 7.74 -1.10 -38.16
C ALA A 296 7.28 -2.24 -39.07
N ASN A 297 8.09 -2.70 -40.02
CA ASN A 297 7.75 -3.85 -40.89
C ASN A 297 8.78 -4.99 -40.78
N CYS A 298 9.80 -4.85 -39.94
CA CYS A 298 10.79 -5.88 -39.73
C CYS A 298 10.30 -6.92 -38.71
N TYR A 299 9.37 -7.79 -39.10
CA TYR A 299 8.80 -8.79 -38.21
C TYR A 299 8.59 -10.16 -38.84
N GLN A 300 8.37 -11.16 -37.99
CA GLN A 300 7.79 -12.44 -38.36
C GLN A 300 6.50 -12.68 -37.58
N ARG A 301 5.52 -13.31 -38.24
CA ARG A 301 4.25 -13.72 -37.63
C ARG A 301 4.41 -15.06 -36.93
N ARG A 302 3.75 -15.22 -35.79
CA ARG A 302 3.75 -16.43 -34.97
C ARG A 302 2.35 -16.67 -34.42
N THR A 303 1.77 -17.80 -34.80
CA THR A 303 0.52 -18.29 -34.21
C THR A 303 0.86 -19.19 -33.03
N GLY A 304 0.25 -18.91 -31.88
CA GLY A 304 0.51 -19.63 -30.64
C GLY A 304 -0.39 -19.16 -29.51
N THR A 305 -0.12 -19.66 -28.32
CA THR A 305 -0.80 -19.23 -27.08
C THR A 305 0.15 -18.37 -26.29
N PHE A 306 -0.29 -17.17 -25.95
CA PHE A 306 0.56 -16.14 -25.37
C PHE A 306 0.03 -15.65 -24.02
N LEU A 307 0.94 -15.23 -23.16
CA LEU A 307 0.64 -14.50 -21.93
C LEU A 307 1.03 -13.02 -22.10
N PRO A 308 0.23 -12.08 -21.57
CA PRO A 308 0.58 -10.67 -21.60
C PRO A 308 1.76 -10.40 -20.68
N GLN A 309 2.57 -9.40 -21.00
CA GLN A 309 3.64 -8.88 -20.15
C GLN A 309 3.83 -7.37 -20.35
N GLN A 310 3.94 -6.62 -19.25
CA GLN A 310 4.00 -5.15 -19.27
C GLN A 310 5.39 -4.59 -19.64
N LYS A 311 6.44 -5.36 -19.33
CA LYS A 311 7.83 -5.16 -19.78
C LYS A 311 8.31 -6.47 -20.42
N GLU A 312 9.45 -6.44 -21.11
CA GLU A 312 10.02 -7.64 -21.73
C GLU A 312 10.76 -8.47 -20.66
N PHE A 313 10.01 -9.25 -19.87
CA PHE A 313 10.58 -10.24 -18.95
C PHE A 313 11.10 -11.44 -19.72
N PHE A 314 10.29 -11.90 -20.68
CA PHE A 314 10.56 -13.07 -21.49
C PHE A 314 10.66 -12.68 -22.96
N THR A 315 11.68 -13.24 -23.61
CA THR A 315 11.94 -13.06 -25.04
C THR A 315 11.71 -14.37 -25.79
N PRO A 316 11.21 -14.34 -27.03
CA PRO A 316 10.88 -13.15 -27.82
C PRO A 316 9.63 -12.41 -27.31
N ALA A 317 9.62 -11.07 -27.39
CA ALA A 317 8.47 -10.24 -27.03
C ALA A 317 7.62 -9.96 -28.28
N PHE A 318 6.44 -10.58 -28.32
CA PHE A 318 5.47 -10.48 -29.41
C PHE A 318 4.49 -9.32 -29.18
N ARG A 319 3.96 -8.77 -30.27
CA ARG A 319 3.02 -7.63 -30.27
C ARG A 319 2.07 -7.74 -31.46
N GLU A 320 0.87 -7.19 -31.34
CA GLU A 320 -0.05 -7.06 -32.48
C GLU A 320 0.52 -6.14 -33.57
N ASP A 321 1.09 -5.01 -33.15
CA ASP A 321 1.70 -4.00 -34.01
C ASP A 321 2.94 -3.38 -33.35
N PHE A 322 3.75 -2.68 -34.14
CA PHE A 322 5.05 -2.17 -33.70
C PHE A 322 4.98 -1.31 -32.41
N LYS A 323 3.90 -0.52 -32.28
CA LYS A 323 3.66 0.38 -31.15
C LYS A 323 2.68 -0.17 -30.12
N SER A 324 2.09 -1.35 -30.33
CA SER A 324 1.07 -1.86 -29.41
C SER A 324 1.65 -2.26 -28.06
N ARG A 325 0.79 -2.21 -27.05
CA ARG A 325 1.01 -2.65 -25.67
C ARG A 325 -0.27 -3.33 -25.18
N PRO A 326 -0.21 -4.31 -24.26
CA PRO A 326 1.01 -4.88 -23.67
C PRO A 326 1.83 -5.70 -24.68
N TYR A 327 2.98 -6.21 -24.25
CA TYR A 327 3.71 -7.23 -25.01
C TYR A 327 3.19 -8.62 -24.65
N TYR A 328 3.67 -9.61 -25.38
CA TYR A 328 3.30 -11.00 -25.18
C TYR A 328 4.53 -11.91 -25.23
N PHE A 329 4.51 -13.03 -24.52
CA PHE A 329 5.46 -14.13 -24.73
C PHE A 329 4.68 -15.42 -24.98
N GLU A 330 5.19 -16.25 -25.89
CA GLU A 330 4.58 -17.55 -26.20
C GLU A 330 4.75 -18.47 -24.98
N TRP A 331 3.71 -19.19 -24.57
CA TRP A 331 3.79 -20.11 -23.44
C TRP A 331 4.77 -21.26 -23.69
N SER A 332 5.53 -21.63 -22.65
CA SER A 332 6.40 -22.81 -22.62
C SER A 332 6.65 -23.23 -21.17
N ASP A 333 6.69 -24.53 -20.89
CA ASP A 333 7.01 -25.03 -19.55
C ASP A 333 8.40 -24.57 -19.05
N ALA A 334 9.30 -24.19 -19.96
CA ALA A 334 10.64 -23.68 -19.62
C ALA A 334 10.61 -22.42 -18.74
N PHE A 335 9.56 -21.59 -18.82
CA PHE A 335 9.46 -20.38 -17.99
C PHE A 335 9.22 -20.69 -16.51
N LEU A 336 8.63 -21.85 -16.20
CA LEU A 336 8.40 -22.27 -14.81
C LEU A 336 9.72 -22.55 -14.07
N SER A 337 10.79 -22.86 -14.80
CA SER A 337 12.12 -23.09 -14.23
C SER A 337 12.90 -21.80 -13.97
N GLN A 338 12.39 -20.62 -14.38
CA GLN A 338 13.05 -19.33 -14.22
C GLN A 338 12.47 -18.56 -13.02
N GLU A 339 12.67 -19.07 -11.81
CA GLU A 339 11.99 -18.61 -10.58
C GLU A 339 12.03 -17.09 -10.37
N ASN A 340 13.21 -16.46 -10.55
CA ASN A 340 13.36 -15.01 -10.37
C ASN A 340 12.54 -14.22 -11.40
N LEU A 341 12.61 -14.59 -12.67
CA LEU A 341 11.86 -13.92 -13.74
C LEU A 341 10.36 -14.16 -13.59
N LEU A 342 9.95 -15.36 -13.19
CA LEU A 342 8.56 -15.68 -12.88
C LEU A 342 8.04 -14.82 -11.72
N LYS A 343 8.81 -14.67 -10.64
CA LYS A 343 8.40 -13.82 -9.50
C LYS A 343 8.26 -12.35 -9.92
N GLU A 344 9.22 -11.81 -10.68
CA GLU A 344 9.13 -10.44 -11.20
C GLU A 344 7.91 -10.25 -12.13
N TYR A 345 7.66 -11.23 -13.00
CA TYR A 345 6.50 -11.24 -13.89
C TYR A 345 5.19 -11.21 -13.09
N LEU A 346 5.02 -12.13 -12.15
CA LEU A 346 3.83 -12.22 -11.32
C LEU A 346 3.62 -10.96 -10.47
N CYS A 347 4.70 -10.35 -9.96
CA CYS A 347 4.62 -9.08 -9.26
C CYS A 347 4.07 -7.97 -10.18
N SER A 348 4.49 -7.92 -11.45
CA SER A 348 3.97 -6.97 -12.43
C SER A 348 2.51 -7.23 -12.79
N GLU A 349 2.10 -8.50 -12.92
CA GLU A 349 0.71 -8.83 -13.22
C GLU A 349 -0.22 -8.52 -12.03
N LEU A 350 0.22 -8.78 -10.79
CA LEU A 350 -0.50 -8.36 -9.59
C LEU A 350 -0.76 -6.85 -9.58
N GLN A 351 0.21 -6.03 -9.99
CA GLN A 351 0.05 -4.58 -10.07
C GLN A 351 -1.07 -4.12 -11.02
N LEU A 352 -1.50 -4.95 -11.99
CA LEU A 352 -2.63 -4.62 -12.86
C LEU A 352 -3.97 -4.68 -12.13
N PHE A 353 -4.14 -5.66 -11.23
CA PHE A 353 -5.32 -5.79 -10.39
C PHE A 353 -5.46 -4.63 -9.39
N PHE A 354 -4.34 -3.98 -9.08
CA PHE A 354 -4.28 -2.76 -8.29
C PHE A 354 -4.61 -1.50 -9.11
N LYS A 355 -4.11 -1.38 -10.35
CA LYS A 355 -4.22 -0.15 -11.17
C LYS A 355 -5.54 0.01 -11.95
N TYR A 356 -6.34 -1.05 -12.12
CA TYR A 356 -7.47 -1.08 -13.05
C TYR A 356 -8.53 0.02 -12.81
N ASP A 357 -8.67 0.54 -11.58
CA ASP A 357 -9.62 1.63 -11.26
C ASP A 357 -9.07 3.06 -11.45
N SER A 358 -7.77 3.23 -11.69
CA SER A 358 -7.20 4.57 -11.90
C SER A 358 -7.59 5.20 -13.25
N LYS A 359 -8.10 4.40 -14.20
CA LYS A 359 -8.52 4.85 -15.54
C LYS A 359 -10.01 5.11 -15.70
N THR A 360 -10.85 4.75 -14.72
CA THR A 360 -12.31 4.96 -14.75
C THR A 360 -12.78 6.22 -14.03
N ARG A 361 -11.85 7.05 -13.54
CA ARG A 361 -12.13 8.42 -13.08
C ARG A 361 -11.43 9.44 -13.96
N LYS A 362 -12.06 9.76 -15.10
CA LYS A 362 -11.88 11.03 -15.80
C LYS A 362 -13.24 11.66 -16.02
#